data_AF-A0A8X7RCN2-F1
#
_entry.id   AF-A0A8X7RCN2-F1
#
_cell.length_a   1.000
_cell.length_b   1.000
_cell.length_c   1.000
_cell.angle_alpha   90.00
_cell.angle_beta   90.00
_cell.angle_gamma   90.00
#
_symmetry.space_group_name_H-M   'P 1'
#
loop_
_entity.id
_entity.type
_entity.pdbx_description
1 polymer ?
#
loop_
_entity_poly.entity_id
_entity_poly.type
_entity_poly.pdbx_seq_one_letter_code
_entity_poly.pdbx_strand_id
1 'polypeptide(L)'
;MKISSYHDDRTFTVGIIWYVSAFLAAIPRFLSPSDVYNLSLCCKSLYDLVLANSENIWLAQCELVQVLPLSEIVQWRTRISSYKTLCRFLAEVMKPLIGVWVNQVPELGNVVYVMPGFLSVVGCRIIPQEGGPLGIQEGRITWSPVFEIISGFDGSTKFFLHGRGKGGCLLYPGSVTGIEKSCNVI
;
A
#
# COMPACT_ATOMS: atom_id res chain seq x y z
N MET A 1 -32.98 31.34 -48.43
CA MET A 1 -31.67 30.67 -48.31
C MET A 1 -31.53 30.20 -46.86
N LYS A 2 -31.82 28.92 -46.59
CA LYS A 2 -31.69 28.31 -45.25
C LYS A 2 -30.23 27.88 -45.09
N ILE A 3 -29.45 28.59 -44.29
CA ILE A 3 -28.14 28.09 -43.86
C ILE A 3 -28.42 27.21 -42.64
N SER A 4 -28.49 25.90 -42.89
CA SER A 4 -28.47 24.87 -41.85
C SER A 4 -27.05 24.82 -41.29
N SER A 5 -26.81 25.44 -40.13
CA SER A 5 -25.59 25.19 -39.36
C SER A 5 -25.71 23.80 -38.74
N TYR A 6 -25.11 22.81 -39.40
CA TYR A 6 -24.90 21.49 -38.83
C TYR A 6 -23.78 21.63 -37.79
N HIS A 7 -24.14 21.93 -36.55
CA HIS A 7 -23.22 21.81 -35.42
C HIS A 7 -23.02 20.32 -35.16
N ASP A 8 -21.80 19.84 -35.39
CA ASP A 8 -21.41 18.46 -35.11
C ASP A 8 -21.26 18.28 -33.59
N ASP A 9 -22.35 17.89 -32.91
CA ASP A 9 -22.39 17.62 -31.47
C ASP A 9 -21.37 16.56 -31.01
N ARG A 10 -20.81 15.75 -31.94
CA ARG A 10 -19.84 14.70 -31.62
C ARG A 10 -18.47 15.27 -31.25
N THR A 11 -18.02 16.33 -31.91
CA THR A 11 -16.70 16.92 -31.62
C THR A 11 -16.68 17.67 -30.28
N PHE A 12 -17.80 18.29 -29.89
CA PHE A 12 -17.95 18.93 -28.57
C PHE A 12 -17.97 17.90 -27.43
N THR A 13 -18.67 16.79 -27.63
CA THR A 13 -18.76 15.69 -26.66
C THR A 13 -17.40 15.01 -26.45
N VAL A 14 -16.62 14.80 -27.53
CA VAL A 14 -15.27 14.22 -27.45
C VAL A 14 -14.28 15.17 -26.75
N GLY A 15 -14.40 16.47 -26.97
CA GLY A 15 -13.58 17.49 -26.30
C GLY A 15 -13.82 17.57 -24.79
N ILE A 16 -15.09 17.50 -24.35
CA ILE A 16 -15.44 17.45 -22.92
C ILE A 16 -14.97 16.16 -22.28
N ILE A 17 -15.15 15.01 -22.93
CA ILE A 17 -14.66 13.72 -22.41
C ILE A 17 -13.13 13.73 -22.25
N TRP A 18 -12.39 14.27 -23.22
CA TRP A 18 -10.93 14.42 -23.12
C TRP A 18 -10.52 15.36 -21.98
N TYR A 19 -11.15 16.53 -21.87
CA TYR A 19 -10.86 17.50 -20.83
C TYR A 19 -11.17 16.95 -19.43
N VAL A 20 -12.30 16.27 -19.29
CA VAL A 20 -12.72 15.61 -18.05
C VAL A 20 -11.77 14.45 -17.71
N SER A 21 -11.33 13.65 -18.68
CA SER A 21 -10.36 12.56 -18.45
C SER A 21 -8.99 13.05 -17.99
N ALA A 22 -8.48 14.15 -18.56
CA ALA A 22 -7.21 14.77 -18.13
C ALA A 22 -7.35 15.44 -16.75
N PHE A 23 -8.47 16.10 -16.48
CA PHE A 23 -8.79 16.69 -15.20
C PHE A 23 -8.89 15.62 -14.09
N LEU A 24 -9.45 14.45 -14.38
CA LEU A 24 -9.58 13.32 -13.44
C LEU A 24 -8.34 12.45 -13.31
N ALA A 25 -7.40 12.51 -14.24
CA ALA A 25 -6.07 11.94 -14.01
C ALA A 25 -5.29 12.78 -12.97
N ALA A 26 -5.59 14.08 -12.88
CA ALA A 26 -4.94 15.01 -11.97
C ALA A 26 -5.60 15.08 -10.59
N ILE A 27 -6.94 15.09 -10.50
CA ILE A 27 -7.67 15.24 -9.23
C ILE A 27 -7.32 14.20 -8.15
N PRO A 28 -7.19 12.89 -8.44
CA PRO A 28 -6.83 11.90 -7.43
C PRO A 28 -5.52 12.23 -6.75
N ARG A 29 -4.58 12.88 -7.45
CA ARG A 29 -3.31 13.31 -6.86
C ARG A 29 -3.46 14.31 -5.71
N PHE A 30 -4.63 14.95 -5.60
CA PHE A 30 -4.96 15.94 -4.58
C PHE A 30 -6.04 15.48 -3.60
N LEU A 31 -6.63 14.30 -3.81
CA LEU A 31 -7.71 13.77 -3.00
C LEU A 31 -7.24 12.57 -2.17
N SER A 32 -7.76 12.42 -0.95
CA SER A 32 -7.57 11.17 -0.22
C SER A 32 -8.39 10.04 -0.86
N PRO A 33 -8.04 8.77 -0.62
CA PRO A 33 -8.87 7.62 -1.00
C PRO A 33 -10.34 7.75 -0.61
N SER A 34 -10.62 8.34 0.56
CA SER A 34 -11.97 8.58 1.06
C SER A 34 -12.70 9.65 0.24
N ASP A 35 -12.01 10.71 -0.17
CA ASP A 35 -12.60 11.78 -0.98
C ASP A 35 -12.95 11.29 -2.40
N VAL A 36 -12.10 10.44 -2.99
CA VAL A 36 -12.39 9.78 -4.27
C VAL A 36 -13.67 8.94 -4.17
N TYR A 37 -13.83 8.20 -3.07
CA TYR A 37 -15.05 7.42 -2.83
C TYR A 37 -16.28 8.33 -2.65
N ASN A 38 -16.17 9.38 -1.83
CA ASN A 38 -17.25 10.33 -1.60
C ASN A 38 -17.66 11.05 -2.90
N LEU A 39 -16.72 11.39 -3.76
CA LEU A 39 -16.98 11.98 -5.08
C LEU A 39 -17.88 11.09 -5.94
N SER A 40 -17.66 9.77 -5.88
CA SER A 40 -18.47 8.80 -6.63
C SER A 40 -19.92 8.72 -6.14
N LEU A 41 -20.20 9.17 -4.91
CA LEU A 41 -21.55 9.18 -4.33
C LEU A 41 -22.34 10.46 -4.63
N CYS A 42 -21.67 11.52 -5.12
CA CYS A 42 -22.31 12.82 -5.34
C CYS A 42 -23.36 12.80 -6.47
N CYS A 43 -23.10 12.11 -7.59
CA CYS A 43 -24.06 11.95 -8.68
C CYS A 43 -23.71 10.78 -9.61
N LYS A 44 -24.69 10.33 -10.41
CA LYS A 44 -24.52 9.20 -11.35
C LYS A 44 -23.41 9.42 -12.37
N SER A 45 -23.30 10.63 -12.93
CA SER A 45 -22.25 10.94 -13.91
C SER A 45 -20.85 10.84 -13.30
N LEU A 46 -20.67 11.28 -12.05
CA LEU A 46 -19.39 11.12 -11.33
C LEU A 46 -19.14 9.66 -10.94
N TYR A 47 -20.16 8.93 -10.55
CA TYR A 47 -20.08 7.49 -10.30
C TYR A 47 -19.58 6.73 -11.55
N ASP A 48 -20.27 6.90 -12.69
CA ASP A 48 -19.96 6.22 -13.95
C ASP A 48 -18.53 6.55 -14.42
N LEU A 49 -18.10 7.77 -14.16
CA LEU A 49 -16.79 8.29 -14.53
C LEU A 49 -15.66 7.77 -13.64
N VAL A 50 -15.86 7.73 -12.32
CA VAL A 50 -14.94 7.09 -11.36
C VAL A 50 -14.86 5.59 -11.62
N LEU A 51 -15.98 4.96 -11.97
CA LEU A 51 -16.05 3.55 -12.34
C LEU A 51 -15.24 3.28 -13.62
N ALA A 52 -15.43 4.10 -14.66
CA ALA A 52 -14.72 3.97 -15.94
C ALA A 52 -13.19 4.16 -15.82
N ASN A 53 -12.74 4.98 -14.86
CA ASN A 53 -11.31 5.30 -14.67
C ASN A 53 -10.72 4.67 -13.40
N SER A 54 -11.40 3.71 -12.79
CA SER A 54 -11.09 3.23 -11.45
C SER A 54 -9.63 2.77 -11.30
N GLU A 55 -9.14 1.95 -12.23
CA GLU A 55 -7.76 1.42 -12.16
C GLU A 55 -6.70 2.54 -12.23
N ASN A 56 -6.87 3.52 -13.11
CA ASN A 56 -5.93 4.65 -13.24
C ASN A 56 -5.95 5.55 -12.00
N ILE A 57 -7.14 5.84 -11.48
CA ILE A 57 -7.32 6.63 -10.27
C ILE A 57 -6.63 5.95 -9.09
N TRP A 58 -6.87 4.66 -8.89
CA TRP A 58 -6.30 3.92 -7.77
C TRP A 58 -4.80 3.63 -7.93
N LEU A 59 -4.29 3.51 -9.15
CA LEU A 59 -2.84 3.47 -9.41
C LEU A 59 -2.18 4.77 -8.94
N ALA A 60 -2.72 5.92 -9.35
CA ALA A 60 -2.22 7.22 -8.91
C ALA A 60 -2.26 7.35 -7.37
N GLN A 61 -3.32 6.86 -6.73
CA GLN A 61 -3.39 6.81 -5.27
C GLN A 61 -2.31 5.92 -4.64
N CYS A 62 -2.01 4.75 -5.23
CA CYS A 62 -0.93 3.88 -4.76
C CYS A 62 0.43 4.62 -4.76
N GLU A 63 0.72 5.39 -5.82
CA GLU A 63 1.95 6.19 -5.92
C GLU A 63 2.04 7.26 -4.82
N LEU A 64 0.92 7.91 -4.48
CA LEU A 64 0.86 8.93 -3.42
C LEU A 64 1.09 8.36 -2.02
N VAL A 65 0.90 7.05 -1.81
CA VAL A 65 1.20 6.43 -0.52
C VAL A 65 2.69 6.51 -0.21
N GLN A 66 3.55 6.51 -1.24
CA GLN A 66 5.01 6.64 -1.16
C GLN A 66 5.71 5.56 -0.32
N VAL A 67 5.15 4.35 -0.31
CA VAL A 67 5.72 3.18 0.39
C VAL A 67 6.47 2.22 -0.53
N LEU A 68 6.21 2.27 -1.84
CA LEU A 68 6.80 1.41 -2.86
C LEU A 68 7.04 2.22 -4.15
N PRO A 69 8.07 1.88 -4.95
CA PRO A 69 8.24 2.46 -6.28
C PRO A 69 7.15 1.96 -7.26
N LEU A 70 6.86 2.75 -8.28
CA LEU A 70 5.83 2.44 -9.30
C LEU A 70 6.03 1.07 -9.95
N SER A 71 7.28 0.67 -10.23
CA SER A 71 7.60 -0.64 -10.80
C SER A 71 7.12 -1.80 -9.94
N GLU A 72 7.25 -1.68 -8.62
CA GLU A 72 6.79 -2.71 -7.68
C GLU A 72 5.26 -2.68 -7.56
N ILE A 73 4.64 -1.50 -7.53
CA ILE A 73 3.18 -1.36 -7.51
C ILE A 73 2.56 -2.09 -8.72
N VAL A 74 3.10 -1.89 -9.92
CA VAL A 74 2.65 -2.58 -11.13
C VAL A 74 2.88 -4.09 -11.07
N GLN A 75 3.99 -4.53 -10.47
CA GLN A 75 4.28 -5.95 -10.29
C GLN A 75 3.30 -6.60 -9.31
N TRP A 76 3.04 -5.96 -8.16
CA TRP A 76 2.14 -6.46 -7.12
C TRP A 76 0.69 -6.54 -7.63
N ARG A 77 0.30 -5.61 -8.49
CA ARG A 77 -1.01 -5.60 -9.16
C ARG A 77 -1.35 -6.92 -9.86
N THR A 78 -0.35 -7.65 -10.37
CA THR A 78 -0.55 -8.91 -11.11
C THR A 78 -1.14 -10.05 -10.26
N ARG A 79 -1.07 -9.94 -8.92
CA ARG A 79 -1.49 -10.97 -7.97
C ARG A 79 -2.60 -10.51 -7.02
N ILE A 80 -3.17 -9.34 -7.27
CA ILE A 80 -4.26 -8.75 -6.48
C ILE A 80 -5.41 -8.31 -7.39
N SER A 81 -6.62 -8.20 -6.87
CA SER A 81 -7.83 -8.02 -7.69
C SER A 81 -7.88 -6.69 -8.42
N SER A 82 -7.39 -5.60 -7.80
CA SER A 82 -7.46 -4.24 -8.33
C SER A 82 -6.43 -3.32 -7.67
N TYR A 83 -6.13 -2.18 -8.31
CA TYR A 83 -5.33 -1.14 -7.67
C TYR A 83 -6.03 -0.56 -6.42
N LYS A 84 -7.36 -0.58 -6.36
CA LYS A 84 -8.11 -0.16 -5.16
C LYS A 84 -7.74 -1.02 -3.95
N THR A 85 -7.77 -2.34 -4.15
CA THR A 85 -7.44 -3.32 -3.13
C THR A 85 -5.98 -3.18 -2.68
N LEU A 86 -5.07 -3.00 -3.65
CA LEU A 86 -3.66 -2.75 -3.37
C LEU A 86 -3.46 -1.44 -2.60
N CYS A 87 -4.07 -0.35 -3.05
CA CYS A 87 -3.98 0.96 -2.41
C CYS A 87 -4.42 0.91 -0.95
N ARG A 88 -5.48 0.16 -0.65
CA ARG A 88 -5.95 -0.06 0.72
C ARG A 88 -4.86 -0.73 1.58
N PHE A 89 -4.25 -1.81 1.08
CA PHE A 89 -3.16 -2.49 1.79
C PHE A 89 -1.96 -1.56 2.02
N LEU A 90 -1.55 -0.81 0.98
CA LEU A 90 -0.45 0.15 1.07
C LEU A 90 -0.72 1.23 2.13
N ALA A 91 -1.93 1.80 2.12
CA ALA A 91 -2.28 2.93 2.99
C ALA A 91 -2.60 2.53 4.43
N GLU A 92 -3.31 1.42 4.63
CA GLU A 92 -3.83 1.00 5.95
C GLU A 92 -2.89 0.05 6.69
N VAL A 93 -2.03 -0.69 5.98
CA VAL A 93 -1.11 -1.67 6.57
C VAL A 93 0.33 -1.24 6.42
N MET A 94 0.80 -1.00 5.18
CA MET A 94 2.23 -0.77 4.94
C MET A 94 2.70 0.59 5.46
N LYS A 95 1.99 1.67 5.12
CA LYS A 95 2.35 3.04 5.49
C LYS A 95 2.52 3.26 6.99
N PRO A 96 1.65 2.75 7.88
CA PRO A 96 1.86 2.91 9.32
C PRO A 96 2.95 2.00 9.86
N LEU A 97 3.34 0.92 9.19
CA LEU A 97 4.26 -0.09 9.70
C LEU A 97 5.71 0.03 9.20
N ILE A 98 5.95 0.49 7.98
CA ILE A 98 7.31 0.50 7.42
C ILE A 98 8.23 1.41 8.25
N GLY A 99 9.41 0.90 8.60
CA GLY A 99 10.41 1.66 9.32
C GLY A 99 11.04 0.89 10.49
N VAL A 100 11.61 1.64 11.42
CA VAL A 100 12.31 1.10 12.60
C VAL A 100 11.41 1.22 13.82
N TRP A 101 11.23 0.11 14.52
CA TRP A 101 10.44 0.00 15.75
C TRP A 101 11.35 -0.38 16.90
N VAL A 102 11.14 0.25 18.05
CA VAL A 102 11.88 -0.03 19.28
C VAL A 102 10.87 -0.22 20.40
N ASN A 103 11.03 -1.29 21.18
CA ASN A 103 10.18 -1.53 22.35
C ASN A 103 10.46 -0.46 23.43
N GLN A 104 9.42 -0.03 24.16
CA GLN A 104 9.52 0.96 25.25
C GLN A 104 10.44 0.54 26.40
N VAL A 105 10.74 -0.75 26.52
CA VAL A 105 11.79 -1.27 27.40
C VAL A 105 13.02 -1.61 26.54
N PRO A 106 13.99 -0.68 26.40
CA PRO A 106 15.16 -0.87 25.58
C PRO A 106 16.18 -1.75 26.33
N GLU A 107 15.86 -3.04 26.47
CA GLU A 107 16.92 -4.04 26.63
C GLU A 107 17.72 -4.09 25.32
N LEU A 108 19.04 -4.35 25.42
CA LEU A 108 19.90 -4.51 24.25
C LEU A 108 19.28 -5.51 23.25
N GLY A 109 19.00 -5.07 22.03
CA GLY A 109 18.55 -5.94 20.93
C GLY A 109 17.05 -5.99 20.64
N ASN A 110 16.28 -4.99 21.08
CA ASN A 110 14.84 -4.90 20.80
C ASN A 110 14.50 -3.94 19.63
N VAL A 111 15.31 -3.94 18.57
CA VAL A 111 15.02 -3.19 17.35
C VAL A 111 14.39 -4.14 16.31
N VAL A 112 13.19 -3.78 15.85
CA VAL A 112 12.50 -4.46 14.76
C VAL A 112 12.48 -3.53 13.56
N TYR A 113 13.07 -3.97 12.46
CA TYR A 113 12.97 -3.30 11.18
C TYR A 113 11.82 -3.93 10.39
N VAL A 114 10.89 -3.09 9.94
CA VAL A 114 9.73 -3.52 9.17
C VAL A 114 9.89 -3.04 7.74
N MET A 115 9.84 -3.99 6.80
CA MET A 115 10.14 -3.78 5.39
C MET A 115 9.08 -4.43 4.49
N PRO A 116 8.90 -3.92 3.27
CA PRO A 116 8.04 -4.56 2.28
C PRO A 116 8.61 -5.93 1.85
N GLY A 117 7.74 -6.95 1.82
CA GLY A 117 7.92 -8.19 1.07
C GLY A 117 6.91 -8.23 -0.07
N PHE A 118 7.07 -9.11 -1.08
CA PHE A 118 6.13 -9.13 -2.21
C PHE A 118 4.70 -9.45 -1.74
N LEU A 119 3.78 -8.48 -1.89
CA LEU A 119 2.42 -8.53 -1.32
C LEU A 119 2.41 -8.79 0.20
N SER A 120 3.45 -8.40 0.92
CA SER A 120 3.54 -8.56 2.36
C SER A 120 4.31 -7.43 3.06
N VAL A 121 4.21 -7.40 4.38
CA VAL A 121 5.03 -6.57 5.26
C VAL A 121 5.67 -7.50 6.28
N VAL A 122 7.00 -7.47 6.35
CA VAL A 122 7.78 -8.36 7.21
C VAL A 122 8.48 -7.54 8.29
N GLY A 123 8.22 -7.88 9.56
CA GLY A 123 8.97 -7.36 10.69
C GLY A 123 10.12 -8.29 11.04
N CYS A 124 11.35 -7.78 11.01
CA CYS A 124 12.57 -8.52 11.32
C CYS A 124 13.28 -7.90 12.52
N ARG A 125 13.61 -8.71 13.52
CA ARG A 125 14.47 -8.30 14.63
C ARG A 125 15.92 -8.31 14.17
N ILE A 126 16.62 -7.20 14.39
CA ILE A 126 18.08 -7.14 14.20
C ILE A 126 18.73 -7.65 15.49
N ILE A 127 19.56 -8.68 15.38
CA ILE A 127 20.22 -9.31 16.52
C ILE A 127 21.59 -8.67 16.69
N PRO A 128 21.86 -7.97 17.81
CA PRO A 128 23.18 -7.42 18.09
C PRO A 128 24.23 -8.53 18.06
N GLN A 129 25.39 -8.24 17.47
CA GLN A 129 26.53 -9.15 17.46
C GLN A 129 27.64 -8.55 18.30
N GLU A 130 28.31 -9.37 19.10
CA GLU A 130 29.54 -8.96 19.75
C GLU A 130 30.58 -8.64 18.66
N GLY A 131 31.22 -7.47 18.75
CA GLY A 131 32.25 -7.08 17.80
C GLY A 131 33.48 -7.96 17.96
N GLY A 132 33.90 -8.62 16.88
CA GLY A 132 35.24 -9.22 16.80
C GLY A 132 36.34 -8.16 16.75
N PRO A 133 37.63 -8.55 16.79
CA PRO A 133 38.77 -7.62 16.72
C PRO A 133 38.76 -6.70 15.47
N LEU A 134 38.04 -7.03 14.40
CA LEU A 134 37.86 -6.20 13.20
C LEU A 134 36.50 -5.47 13.16
N GLY A 135 35.72 -5.49 14.24
CA GLY A 135 34.46 -4.77 14.39
C GLY A 135 33.39 -5.18 13.35
N ILE A 136 32.76 -4.19 12.69
CA ILE A 136 31.69 -4.41 11.70
C ILE A 136 32.19 -5.18 10.45
N GLN A 137 33.51 -5.22 10.20
CA GLN A 137 34.05 -5.94 9.05
C GLN A 137 34.08 -7.47 9.23
N GLU A 138 33.94 -7.96 10.46
CA GLU A 138 33.98 -9.40 10.77
C GLU A 138 32.58 -10.04 10.88
N GLY A 139 31.54 -9.25 11.18
CA GLY A 139 30.20 -9.75 11.50
C GLY A 139 29.19 -9.63 10.37
N ARG A 140 28.51 -10.74 10.01
CA ARG A 140 27.27 -10.67 9.20
C ARG A 140 26.13 -10.14 10.08
N ILE A 141 25.31 -9.25 9.54
CA ILE A 141 24.07 -8.84 10.20
C ILE A 141 23.16 -10.05 10.33
N THR A 142 22.96 -10.53 11.55
CA THR A 142 21.96 -11.55 11.87
C THR A 142 20.61 -10.91 12.13
N TRP A 143 19.58 -11.51 11.55
CA TRP A 143 18.20 -11.10 11.72
C TRP A 143 17.31 -12.33 11.89
N SER A 144 16.14 -12.12 12.48
CA SER A 144 15.10 -13.15 12.59
C SER A 144 13.73 -12.53 12.31
N PRO A 145 12.86 -13.19 11.52
CA PRO A 145 11.50 -12.70 11.34
C PRO A 145 10.75 -12.75 12.67
N VAL A 146 9.92 -11.74 12.91
CA VAL A 146 9.06 -11.58 14.10
C VAL A 146 7.61 -11.74 13.68
N PHE A 147 7.19 -11.06 12.62
CA PHE A 147 5.87 -11.21 12.04
C PHE A 147 5.88 -10.99 10.52
N GLU A 148 4.84 -11.46 9.85
CA GLU A 148 4.55 -11.15 8.45
C GLU A 148 3.05 -10.89 8.28
N ILE A 149 2.70 -9.83 7.55
CA ILE A 149 1.33 -9.53 7.13
C ILE A 149 1.24 -9.70 5.63
N ILE A 150 0.43 -10.64 5.16
CA ILE A 150 0.25 -10.95 3.74
C ILE A 150 -1.08 -10.40 3.25
N SER A 151 -1.05 -9.74 2.09
CA SER A 151 -2.24 -9.30 1.36
C SER A 151 -2.80 -10.43 0.50
N GLY A 152 -4.08 -10.75 0.69
CA GLY A 152 -4.84 -11.67 -0.15
C GLY A 152 -5.27 -11.02 -1.46
N PHE A 153 -5.69 -11.86 -2.41
CA PHE A 153 -6.15 -11.41 -3.73
C PHE A 153 -7.31 -10.38 -3.65
N ASP A 154 -8.23 -10.59 -2.72
CA ASP A 154 -9.41 -9.75 -2.44
C ASP A 154 -9.13 -8.60 -1.45
N GLY A 155 -7.88 -8.48 -0.98
CA GLY A 155 -7.47 -7.52 0.03
C GLY A 155 -7.82 -7.92 1.45
N SER A 156 -8.21 -9.18 1.69
CA SER A 156 -8.10 -9.77 3.02
C SER A 156 -6.64 -9.74 3.48
N THR A 157 -6.42 -9.73 4.79
CA THR A 157 -5.08 -9.73 5.39
C THR A 157 -4.91 -10.99 6.23
N LYS A 158 -3.73 -11.60 6.15
CA LYS A 158 -3.32 -12.69 7.03
C LYS A 158 -2.09 -12.26 7.80
N PHE A 159 -2.11 -12.47 9.10
CA PHE A 159 -0.99 -12.17 9.99
C PHE A 159 -0.34 -13.47 10.44
N PHE A 160 0.98 -13.50 10.47
CA PHE A 160 1.77 -14.61 10.98
C PHE A 160 2.74 -14.07 12.01
N LEU A 161 2.71 -14.61 13.22
CA LEU A 161 3.76 -14.38 14.22
C LEU A 161 4.78 -15.52 14.13
N HIS A 162 6.04 -15.16 13.99
CA HIS A 162 7.16 -16.09 14.00
C HIS A 162 7.67 -16.23 15.44
N GLY A 163 7.60 -17.43 15.98
CA GLY A 163 8.17 -17.79 17.26
C GLY A 163 9.30 -18.81 17.11
N ARG A 164 10.15 -18.91 18.13
CA ARG A 164 11.12 -20.00 18.25
C ARG A 164 10.76 -20.85 19.46
N GLY A 165 10.29 -22.07 19.21
CA GLY A 165 10.00 -23.05 20.26
C GLY A 165 11.13 -24.07 20.43
N LYS A 166 10.99 -24.96 21.42
CA LYS A 166 11.96 -26.05 21.69
C LYS A 166 12.17 -27.01 20.50
N GLY A 167 11.28 -26.99 19.50
CA GLY A 167 11.34 -27.83 18.30
C GLY A 167 11.63 -27.10 16.97
N GLY A 168 11.99 -25.81 16.99
CA GLY A 168 12.28 -25.04 15.78
C GLY A 168 11.42 -23.77 15.62
N CYS A 169 11.30 -23.28 14.38
CA CYS A 169 10.47 -22.12 14.05
C CYS A 169 8.99 -22.50 14.10
N LEU A 170 8.22 -21.76 14.88
CA LEU A 170 6.77 -21.89 15.01
C LEU A 170 6.10 -20.71 14.30
N LEU A 171 5.00 -20.99 13.59
CA LEU A 171 4.18 -20.01 12.89
C LEU A 171 2.81 -19.99 13.55
N TYR A 172 2.42 -18.83 14.09
CA TYR A 172 1.12 -18.63 14.70
C TYR A 172 0.26 -17.75 13.78
N PRO A 173 -0.79 -18.31 13.14
CA PRO A 173 -1.67 -17.52 12.28
C PRO A 173 -2.61 -16.64 13.11
N GLY A 174 -2.88 -15.44 12.61
CA GLY A 174 -3.84 -14.50 13.15
C GLY A 174 -4.42 -13.60 12.06
N SER A 175 -5.25 -12.65 12.47
CA SER A 175 -5.85 -11.63 11.60
C SER A 175 -5.59 -10.23 12.16
N VAL A 176 -5.31 -9.27 11.28
CA VAL A 176 -5.11 -7.86 11.65
C VAL A 176 -6.12 -7.01 10.89
N THR A 177 -6.92 -6.24 11.62
CA THR A 177 -7.93 -5.33 11.08
C THR A 177 -7.53 -3.88 11.33
N GLY A 178 -6.93 -3.23 10.35
CA GLY A 178 -6.47 -1.84 10.45
C GLY A 178 -5.33 -1.65 11.47
N ILE A 179 -4.44 -0.71 11.20
CA ILE A 179 -3.33 -0.41 12.12
C ILE A 179 -3.45 1.04 12.54
N GLU A 180 -3.71 1.25 13.83
CA GLU A 180 -3.86 2.60 14.37
C GLU A 180 -2.48 3.27 14.44
N LYS A 181 -2.39 4.51 13.96
CA LYS A 181 -1.12 5.26 13.90
C LYS A 181 -0.52 5.56 15.27
N SER A 182 -1.31 5.43 16.34
CA SER A 182 -0.96 5.66 17.74
C SER A 182 -0.47 4.39 18.45
N CYS A 183 -0.49 3.22 17.80
CA CYS A 183 -0.04 1.97 18.41
C CYS A 183 1.47 2.00 18.63
N ASN A 184 1.88 2.19 19.89
CA ASN A 184 3.25 1.97 20.34
C ASN A 184 3.50 0.52 20.82
N VAL A 185 2.57 -0.39 20.52
CA VAL A 185 2.59 -1.76 21.05
C VAL A 185 2.42 -2.71 19.88
N ILE A 186 3.52 -3.32 19.45
CA ILE A 186 3.54 -4.57 18.70
C ILE A 186 3.97 -5.65 19.69
#